data_AF-A0A9D5F6P2-F1
#
_entry.id   AF-A0A9D5F6P2-F1
#
_cell.length_a   1.000
_cell.length_b   1.000
_cell.length_c   1.000
_cell.angle_alpha   90.00
_cell.angle_beta   90.00
_cell.angle_gamma   90.00
#
_symmetry.space_group_name_H-M   'P 1'
#
loop_
_entity.id
_entity.type
_entity.pdbx_description
1 polymer ?
#
loop_
_entity_poly.entity_id
_entity_poly.type
_entity_poly.pdbx_seq_one_letter_code
_entity_poly.pdbx_strand_id
1 'polypeptide(L)' 'QQPRALLEMAELSFEDRHYVPARDYYDRFSLLTEQNARSLLLGVRLAKVFEDRDKAASYGLQLKRLYPGTPEYQQYLSEQ' A
#
# COMPACT_ATOMS: atom_id res chain seq x y z
N GLN A 1 3.88 4.64 -18.40
CA GLN A 1 3.25 5.29 -17.22
C GLN A 1 4.35 5.58 -16.21
N GLN A 2 4.32 6.71 -15.51
CA GLN A 2 5.31 7.02 -14.48
C GLN A 2 4.90 6.33 -13.16
N PRO A 3 5.68 5.39 -12.61
CA PRO A 3 5.27 4.64 -11.42
C PRO A 3 4.93 5.56 -10.23
N ARG A 4 5.72 6.62 -10.02
CA ARG A 4 5.46 7.61 -8.98
C ARG A 4 4.05 8.21 -9.09
N ALA A 5 3.62 8.60 -10.29
CA ALA A 5 2.30 9.19 -10.49
C ALA A 5 1.18 8.19 -10.17
N LEU A 6 1.36 6.90 -10.49
CA LEU A 6 0.37 5.87 -10.14
C LEU A 6 0.24 5.68 -8.64
N LEU A 7 1.36 5.71 -7.91
CA LEU A 7 1.33 5.63 -6.45
C LEU A 7 0.59 6.82 -5.84
N GLU A 8 0.89 8.05 -6.27
CA GLU A 8 0.17 9.24 -5.79
C GLU A 8 -1.33 9.15 -6.11
N MET A 9 -1.70 8.71 -7.31
CA MET A 9 -3.11 8.55 -7.69
C MET A 9 -3.81 7.47 -6.84
N ALA A 10 -3.11 6.39 -6.50
CA ALA A 10 -3.64 5.37 -5.60
C ALA A 10 -3.91 5.93 -4.21
N GLU A 11 -3.00 6.75 -3.67
CA GLU A 11 -3.14 7.36 -2.35
C GLU A 11 -4.24 8.40 -2.28
N LEU A 12 -4.28 9.33 -3.23
CA LEU A 12 -5.35 10.32 -3.32
C LEU A 12 -6.72 9.64 -3.44
N SER A 13 -6.82 8.61 -4.29
CA SER A 13 -8.05 7.84 -4.43
C SER A 13 -8.42 7.11 -3.12
N PHE A 14 -7.44 6.60 -2.38
CA PHE A 14 -7.67 5.94 -1.09
C PHE A 14 -8.17 6.93 -0.03
N GLU A 15 -7.57 8.11 0.04
CA GLU A 15 -7.95 9.20 0.96
C GLU A 15 -9.37 9.68 0.68
N ASP A 16 -9.74 9.81 -0.60
CA ASP A 16 -11.10 10.13 -1.04
C ASP A 16 -12.09 8.96 -0.88
N ARG A 17 -11.65 7.82 -0.32
CA ARG A 17 -12.43 6.58 -0.14
C ARG A 17 -12.89 5.93 -1.45
N HIS A 18 -12.28 6.31 -2.57
CA HIS A 18 -12.43 5.66 -3.87
C HIS A 18 -11.54 4.40 -3.95
N TYR A 19 -11.88 3.38 -3.17
CA TYR A 19 -11.02 2.21 -2.98
C TYR A 19 -10.82 1.34 -4.23
N VAL A 20 -11.82 1.26 -5.12
CA VAL A 20 -11.72 0.49 -6.37
C VAL A 20 -10.71 1.15 -7.33
N PRO A 21 -10.81 2.45 -7.66
CA PRO A 21 -9.77 3.16 -8.40
C PRO A 21 -8.40 3.12 -7.71
N ALA A 22 -8.36 3.29 -6.38
CA ALA A 22 -7.12 3.24 -5.63
C ALA A 22 -6.37 1.91 -5.83
N ARG A 23 -7.11 0.79 -5.78
CA ARG A 23 -6.55 -0.53 -6.04
C ARG A 23 -6.07 -0.70 -7.48
N ASP A 24 -6.80 -0.24 -8.49
CA ASP A 24 -6.36 -0.32 -9.89
C ASP A 24 -5.05 0.46 -10.12
N TYR A 25 -4.94 1.68 -9.57
CA TYR A 25 -3.69 2.45 -9.65
C TYR A 25 -2.54 1.75 -8.91
N TYR A 26 -2.80 1.20 -7.72
CA TYR A 26 -1.81 0.47 -6.94
C TYR A 26 -1.33 -0.81 -7.64
N ASP A 27 -2.24 -1.58 -8.20
CA ASP A 27 -1.91 -2.83 -8.91
C ASP A 27 -1.05 -2.51 -10.15
N ARG A 28 -1.38 -1.44 -10.90
CA ARG A 28 -0.54 -0.97 -12.02
C ARG A 28 0.83 -0.48 -11.57
N PHE A 29 0.91 0.24 -10.45
CA PHE A 29 2.18 0.67 -9.86
C PHE A 29 3.04 -0.56 -9.52
N SER A 30 2.47 -1.56 -8.86
CA SER A 30 3.17 -2.77 -8.42
C SER A 30 3.72 -3.61 -9.58
N LEU A 31 3.18 -3.47 -10.79
CA LEU A 31 3.68 -4.15 -11.99
C LEU A 31 4.87 -3.43 -12.64
N LEU A 32 5.06 -2.14 -12.36
CA LEU A 32 6.06 -1.30 -13.03
C LEU A 32 7.32 -1.07 -12.20
N THR A 33 7.26 -1.26 -10.87
CA THR A 33 8.38 -1.02 -9.97
C THR A 33 8.27 -1.84 -8.70
N GLU A 34 9.40 -2.02 -8.02
CA GLU A 34 9.45 -2.58 -6.68
C GLU A 34 8.73 -1.69 -5.66
N GLN A 35 8.24 -2.34 -4.61
CA GLN A 35 7.48 -1.71 -3.54
C GLN A 35 8.43 -1.03 -2.53
N ASN A 36 8.07 0.18 -2.10
CA ASN A 36 8.73 0.90 -1.02
C ASN A 36 7.88 0.89 0.26
N ALA A 37 8.36 1.50 1.35
CA ALA A 37 7.63 1.53 2.61
C ALA A 37 6.21 2.11 2.48
N ARG A 38 6.08 3.22 1.74
CA ARG A 38 4.82 3.94 1.51
C ARG A 38 3.84 3.09 0.73
N SER A 39 4.29 2.47 -0.35
CA SER A 39 3.43 1.63 -1.18
C SER A 39 3.04 0.34 -0.45
N LEU A 40 3.92 -0.28 0.34
CA LEU A 40 3.55 -1.44 1.17
C LEU A 40 2.48 -1.10 2.21
N LEU A 41 2.60 0.05 2.88
CA LEU A 41 1.59 0.52 3.83
C LEU A 41 0.23 0.75 3.14
N LEU A 42 0.23 1.40 1.98
CA LEU A 42 -0.98 1.56 1.17
C LEU A 42 -1.58 0.21 0.75
N GLY A 43 -0.73 -0.73 0.34
CA GLY A 43 -1.10 -2.10 -0.01
C GLY A 43 -1.77 -2.84 1.14
N VAL A 44 -1.26 -2.71 2.37
CA VAL A 44 -1.90 -3.26 3.57
C VAL A 44 -3.30 -2.67 3.75
N ARG A 45 -3.43 -1.34 3.69
CA ARG A 45 -4.71 -0.65 3.90
C ARG A 45 -5.75 -1.05 2.85
N LEU A 46 -5.36 -1.06 1.58
CA LEU A 46 -6.21 -1.54 0.50
C LEU A 46 -6.63 -2.99 0.74
N ALA A 47 -5.69 -3.87 1.06
CA ALA A 47 -5.99 -5.27 1.35
C ALA A 47 -6.97 -5.42 2.52
N LYS A 48 -6.83 -4.63 3.60
CA LYS A 48 -7.81 -4.58 4.71
C LYS A 48 -9.20 -4.15 4.24
N VAL A 49 -9.32 -3.11 3.41
CA VAL A 49 -10.61 -2.63 2.88
C VAL A 49 -11.30 -3.70 2.02
N PHE A 50 -10.54 -4.43 1.21
CA PHE A 50 -11.05 -5.52 0.36
C PHE A 50 -11.13 -6.88 1.08
N GLU A 51 -10.95 -6.90 2.40
CA GLU A 51 -10.96 -8.10 3.25
C GLU A 51 -9.97 -9.20 2.82
N ASP A 52 -8.92 -8.82 2.08
CA ASP A 52 -7.83 -9.69 1.62
C ASP A 52 -6.77 -9.81 2.73
N ARG A 53 -7.07 -10.66 3.71
CA ARG A 53 -6.23 -10.87 4.90
C ARG A 53 -4.84 -11.41 4.56
N ASP A 54 -4.75 -12.25 3.53
CA ASP A 54 -3.49 -12.85 3.11
C ASP A 54 -2.55 -11.80 2.52
N LYS A 55 -3.05 -10.92 1.65
CA LYS A 55 -2.25 -9.80 1.14
C LYS A 55 -1.90 -8.80 2.23
N ALA A 56 -2.83 -8.49 3.13
CA ALA A 56 -2.56 -7.58 4.24
C ALA A 56 -1.41 -8.11 5.12
N ALA A 57 -1.43 -9.40 5.46
CA ALA A 57 -0.37 -10.05 6.22
C ALA A 57 0.96 -10.08 5.45
N SER A 58 0.92 -10.40 4.15
CA SER A 58 2.11 -10.45 3.29
C SER A 58 2.80 -9.08 3.19
N TYR A 59 2.05 -8.02 2.88
CA TYR A 59 2.58 -6.67 2.81
C TYR A 59 3.06 -6.17 4.18
N GLY A 60 2.34 -6.47 5.26
CA GLY A 60 2.77 -6.13 6.62
C GLY A 60 4.07 -6.83 7.02
N LEU A 61 4.26 -8.09 6.63
CA LEU A 61 5.51 -8.81 6.85
C LEU A 61 6.67 -8.22 6.03
N GLN A 62 6.43 -7.87 4.77
CA GLN A 62 7.43 -7.20 3.93
C GLN A 62 7.82 -5.85 4.52
N LEU A 63 6.85 -5.06 4.97
CA LEU A 63 7.08 -3.76 5.60
C LEU A 63 7.92 -3.90 6.88
N LYS A 64 7.60 -4.89 7.73
CA LYS A 64 8.40 -5.22 8.93
C LYS A 64 9.82 -5.66 8.58
N ARG A 65 10.00 -6.47 7.53
CA ARG A 65 11.30 -7.03 7.16
C ARG A 65 12.22 -6.02 6.48
N LEU A 66 11.66 -5.21 5.58
CA LEU A 66 12.42 -4.30 4.72
C LEU A 66 12.54 -2.88 5.31
N TYR A 67 11.53 -2.44 6.07
CA TYR A 67 11.42 -1.05 6.52
C TYR A 67 11.05 -0.89 8.02
N PRO A 68 11.66 -1.65 8.96
CA PRO A 68 11.27 -1.65 10.38
C PRO A 68 11.47 -0.32 11.14
N GLY A 69 12.28 0.59 10.61
CA GLY A 69 12.58 1.89 11.24
C GLY A 69 11.87 3.09 10.63
N THR A 70 10.96 2.85 9.68
CA THR A 70 10.29 3.92 8.93
C THR A 70 9.01 4.39 9.61
N PRO A 71 8.60 5.66 9.42
CA PRO A 71 7.30 6.15 9.89
C PRO A 71 6.13 5.29 9.39
N GLU A 72 6.24 4.74 8.18
CA GLU A 72 5.21 3.89 7.59
C GLU A 72 5.01 2.59 8.37
N TYR A 73 6.11 1.98 8.84
CA TYR A 73 6.00 0.80 9.69
C TYR A 73 5.42 1.13 11.07
N GLN A 74 5.78 2.28 11.65
CA GLN A 74 5.15 2.76 12.89
C GLN A 74 3.65 2.98 12.71
N GLN A 75 3.26 3.57 11.57
CA GLN A 75 1.86 3.78 11.24
C GLN A 75 1.11 2.47 11.03
N TYR A 76 1.71 1.49 10.35
CA TYR A 76 1.16 0.14 10.25
C TYR A 76 0.88 -0.46 11.63
N LEU A 77 1.81 -0.35 12.58
CA LEU A 77 1.62 -0.85 13.95
C LEU A 77 0.50 -0.13 14.70
N SER A 78 0.30 1.17 14.45
CA SER A 78 -0.80 1.94 15.06
C SER A 78 -2.17 1.63 14.48
N GLU A 79 -2.22 1.07 13.27
CA GLU A 79 -3.45 0.70 12.54
C GLU A 79 -3.85 -0.78 12.73
N GLN A 80 -3.15 -1.51 13.59
CA GLN A 80 -3.41 -2.92 13.91
C GLN A 80 -4.37 -3.08 15.08
#